data_AF-A0A554V6Q5-F1
#
_entry.id   AF-A0A554V6Q5-F1
#
_cell.length_a   1.000
_cell.length_b   1.000
_cell.length_c   1.000
_cell.angle_alpha   90.00
_cell.angle_beta   90.00
_cell.angle_gamma   90.00
#
_symmetry.space_group_name_H-M   'P 1'
#
loop_
_entity.id
_entity.type
_entity.pdbx_description
1 polymer ?
#
loop_
_entity_poly.entity_id
_entity_poly.type
_entity_poly.pdbx_seq_one_letter_code
_entity_poly.pdbx_strand_id
1 'polypeptide(L)'
;MGSNGRRPENTELSDPEKDLVLAHVEDIGAKCHSCGGTDFAVGDALYLGFLFRSEDQDAYMVALTCKNPDCEVPHTGVHLHRDQFLRGASHESA
;
A
#
# COMPACT_ATOMS: atom_id res chain seq x y z
N MET A 1 17.80 10.28 18.69
CA MET A 1 17.12 10.50 17.40
C MET A 1 15.88 9.61 17.42
N GLY A 2 14.69 10.23 17.42
CA GLY A 2 13.44 9.56 17.77
C GLY A 2 13.08 8.45 16.80
N SER A 3 12.67 7.31 17.34
CA SER A 3 11.99 6.24 16.63
C SER A 3 10.78 6.83 15.91
N ASN A 4 10.91 7.05 14.60
CA ASN A 4 9.83 7.48 13.72
C ASN A 4 8.62 6.57 13.95
N GLY A 5 7.42 7.15 14.02
CA GLY A 5 6.15 6.49 14.37
C GLY A 5 5.65 5.45 13.37
N ARG A 6 6.54 4.58 12.87
CA ARG A 6 6.23 3.38 12.13
C ARG A 6 5.85 2.30 13.13
N ARG A 7 4.71 1.66 12.90
CA ARG A 7 4.30 0.52 13.68
C ARG A 7 5.05 -0.73 13.22
N PRO A 8 5.48 -1.61 14.13
CA PRO A 8 6.26 -2.79 13.77
C PRO A 8 5.51 -3.77 12.86
N GLU A 9 4.18 -3.73 12.83
CA GLU A 9 3.36 -4.53 11.91
C GLU A 9 3.39 -4.05 10.44
N ASN A 10 3.98 -2.88 10.16
CA ASN A 10 4.04 -2.33 8.80
C ASN A 10 5.31 -2.78 8.08
N THR A 11 5.14 -3.29 6.86
CA THR A 11 6.19 -3.60 5.89
C THR A 11 6.61 -2.32 5.17
N GLU A 12 7.90 -1.96 5.27
CA GLU A 12 8.48 -0.87 4.49
C GLU A 12 8.59 -1.27 3.03
N LEU A 13 8.22 -0.36 2.13
CA LEU A 13 8.35 -0.54 0.69
C LEU A 13 9.57 0.19 0.14
N SER A 14 10.35 -0.52 -0.66
CA SER A 14 11.44 0.02 -1.45
C SER A 14 10.90 0.90 -2.58
N ASP A 15 11.70 1.83 -3.12
CA ASP A 15 11.31 2.63 -4.28
C ASP A 15 10.79 1.82 -5.49
N PRO A 16 11.41 0.70 -5.91
CA PRO A 16 10.84 -0.13 -6.98
C PRO A 16 9.51 -0.80 -6.61
N GLU A 17 9.27 -1.11 -5.34
CA GLU A 17 8.00 -1.72 -4.89
C GLU A 17 6.90 -0.65 -4.88
N LYS A 18 7.23 0.59 -4.49
CA LYS A 18 6.32 1.74 -4.60
C LYS A 18 5.94 2.05 -6.04
N ASP A 19 6.88 1.95 -6.97
CA ASP A 19 6.62 2.14 -8.41
C ASP A 19 5.60 1.10 -8.93
N LEU A 20 5.73 -0.17 -8.52
CA LEU A 20 4.76 -1.21 -8.85
C LEU A 20 3.37 -0.94 -8.26
N VAL A 21 3.30 -0.44 -7.02
CA VAL A 21 2.03 -0.02 -6.41
C VAL A 21 1.40 1.11 -7.23
N LEU A 22 2.17 2.13 -7.63
CA LEU A 22 1.66 3.24 -8.44
C LEU A 22 1.15 2.74 -9.80
N ALA A 23 1.93 1.91 -10.49
CA ALA A 23 1.51 1.31 -11.76
C ALA A 23 0.21 0.52 -11.62
N HIS A 24 0.02 -0.20 -10.50
CA HIS A 24 -1.23 -0.89 -10.23
C HIS A 24 -2.40 0.06 -9.98
N VAL A 25 -2.19 1.12 -9.18
CA VAL A 25 -3.20 2.17 -8.92
C VAL A 25 -3.65 2.83 -10.23
N GLU A 26 -2.73 3.04 -11.16
CA GLU A 26 -3.02 3.56 -12.49
C GLU A 26 -3.80 2.55 -13.36
N ASP A 27 -3.40 1.27 -13.36
CA ASP A 27 -4.06 0.19 -14.10
C ASP A 27 -5.54 0.00 -13.69
N ILE A 28 -5.82 0.05 -12.38
CA ILE A 28 -7.20 -0.05 -11.86
C ILE A 28 -7.98 1.28 -12.00
N GLY A 29 -7.34 2.34 -12.49
CA GLY A 29 -7.95 3.66 -12.65
C GLY A 29 -8.39 4.28 -11.33
N ALA A 30 -7.67 4.02 -10.24
CA ALA A 30 -8.01 4.51 -8.92
C ALA A 30 -7.94 6.04 -8.85
N LYS A 31 -8.92 6.63 -8.18
CA LYS A 31 -9.06 8.08 -7.98
C LYS A 31 -9.24 8.37 -6.51
N CYS A 32 -8.72 9.49 -6.05
CA CYS A 32 -8.95 9.95 -4.70
C CYS A 32 -10.45 10.16 -4.51
N HIS A 33 -11.04 9.52 -3.49
CA HIS A 33 -12.47 9.63 -3.23
C HIS A 33 -12.91 11.08 -2.89
N SER A 34 -12.01 11.88 -2.32
CA SER A 34 -12.31 13.26 -1.91
C SER A 34 -12.20 14.25 -3.07
N CYS A 35 -11.08 14.29 -3.81
CA CYS A 35 -10.85 15.32 -4.83
C CYS A 35 -10.84 14.80 -6.28
N GLY A 36 -10.94 13.48 -6.49
CA GLY A 36 -10.90 12.86 -7.83
C GLY A 36 -9.52 12.80 -8.49
N GLY A 37 -8.47 13.29 -7.82
CA GLY A 37 -7.10 13.24 -8.32
C GLY A 37 -6.55 11.81 -8.47
N THR A 38 -5.59 11.65 -9.37
CA THR A 38 -4.93 10.36 -9.68
C THR A 38 -3.48 10.30 -9.22
N ASP A 39 -2.95 11.40 -8.67
CA ASP A 39 -1.57 11.45 -8.20
C ASP A 39 -1.49 11.09 -6.72
N PHE A 40 -0.76 10.00 -6.45
CA PHE A 40 -0.59 9.44 -5.11
C PHE A 40 0.88 9.32 -4.73
N ALA A 41 1.15 9.39 -3.42
CA ALA A 41 2.37 8.96 -2.78
C ALA A 41 2.12 7.65 -2.04
N VAL A 42 3.07 6.71 -2.14
CA VAL A 42 2.96 5.38 -1.52
C VAL A 42 3.70 5.35 -0.17
N GLY A 43 2.99 4.92 0.87
CA GLY A 43 3.51 4.73 2.23
C GLY A 43 3.93 3.29 2.51
N ASP A 44 3.88 2.91 3.79
CA ASP A 44 4.14 1.53 4.22
C ASP A 44 2.94 0.61 3.91
N ALA A 45 3.16 -0.70 3.87
CA ALA A 45 2.14 -1.72 3.67
C ALA A 45 1.81 -2.46 4.97
N LEU A 46 0.54 -2.77 5.20
CA LEU A 46 0.07 -3.59 6.33
C LEU A 46 -0.33 -4.97 5.81
N TYR A 47 0.26 -6.03 6.36
CA TYR A 47 -0.14 -7.40 6.04
C TYR A 47 -1.51 -7.71 6.65
N LEU A 48 -2.45 -8.21 5.84
CA LEU A 48 -3.81 -8.49 6.27
C LEU A 48 -4.08 -9.99 6.49
N GLY A 49 -3.27 -10.88 5.91
CA GLY A 49 -3.51 -12.32 5.87
C GLY A 49 -3.56 -13.07 7.21
N PHE A 50 -3.40 -12.41 8.36
CA PHE A 50 -3.62 -13.01 9.69
C PHE A 50 -4.96 -12.63 10.33
N LEU A 51 -5.62 -11.56 9.89
CA LEU A 51 -6.73 -10.96 10.63
C LEU A 51 -8.12 -11.52 10.26
N PHE A 52 -8.26 -12.16 9.09
CA PHE A 52 -9.57 -12.62 8.61
C PHE A 52 -9.50 -14.00 7.95
N ARG A 53 -10.35 -14.92 8.42
CA ARG A 53 -10.44 -16.33 7.96
C ARG A 53 -10.88 -16.49 6.49
N SER A 54 -11.30 -15.40 5.85
CA SER A 54 -11.82 -15.37 4.48
C SER A 54 -11.00 -14.47 3.55
N GLU A 55 -9.98 -13.79 4.07
CA GLU A 55 -9.15 -12.91 3.28
C GLU A 55 -8.06 -13.73 2.58
N ASP A 56 -7.78 -13.38 1.34
CA ASP A 56 -6.80 -14.08 0.52
C ASP A 56 -5.47 -14.12 1.26
N GLN A 57 -4.82 -15.30 1.29
CA GLN A 57 -3.46 -15.41 1.82
C GLN A 57 -2.60 -14.41 1.04
N ASP A 58 -1.60 -13.79 1.69
CA ASP A 58 -0.73 -12.84 1.01
C ASP A 58 -1.37 -11.49 0.59
N ALA A 59 -2.52 -11.12 1.18
CA ALA A 59 -3.12 -9.78 1.03
C ALA A 59 -2.45 -8.71 1.92
N TYR A 60 -2.29 -7.52 1.36
CA TYR A 60 -1.75 -6.32 2.00
C TYR A 60 -2.67 -5.12 1.75
N MET A 61 -2.75 -4.22 2.74
CA MET A 61 -3.25 -2.85 2.54
C MET A 61 -2.06 -1.91 2.44
N VAL A 62 -1.88 -1.28 1.29
CA VAL A 62 -0.82 -0.28 1.08
C VAL A 62 -1.38 1.11 1.30
N ALA A 63 -0.70 1.90 2.13
CA ALA A 63 -1.10 3.28 2.39
C ALA A 63 -0.85 4.16 1.17
N LEU A 64 -1.84 4.95 0.78
CA LEU A 64 -1.76 5.95 -0.29
C LEU A 64 -2.06 7.33 0.28
N THR A 65 -1.35 8.35 -0.19
CA THR A 65 -1.62 9.75 0.13
C THR A 65 -1.79 10.53 -1.16
N CYS A 66 -2.96 11.12 -1.39
CA CYS A 66 -3.20 12.01 -2.52
C CYS A 66 -2.25 13.22 -2.41
N LYS A 67 -1.55 13.54 -3.49
CA LYS A 67 -0.60 14.67 -3.49
C LYS A 67 -1.25 16.02 -3.75
N ASN A 68 -2.58 16.07 -3.97
CA ASN A 68 -3.29 17.34 -4.08
C ASN A 68 -3.32 18.04 -2.72
N PRO A 69 -2.66 19.21 -2.57
CA PRO A 69 -2.59 19.93 -1.28
C PRO A 69 -3.96 20.44 -0.80
N ASP A 70 -4.92 20.60 -1.71
CA ASP A 70 -6.29 21.03 -1.41
C ASP A 70 -7.23 19.85 -1.10
N CYS A 71 -6.71 18.63 -0.99
CA CYS A 71 -7.53 17.45 -0.69
C CYS A 71 -7.93 17.43 0.78
N GLU A 72 -9.23 17.43 1.06
CA GLU A 72 -9.77 17.39 2.43
C GLU A 72 -9.49 16.05 3.13
N VAL A 73 -9.44 14.96 2.36
CA VAL A 73 -9.15 13.60 2.88
C VAL A 73 -8.05 12.96 2.02
N PRO A 74 -6.77 13.32 2.24
CA PRO A 74 -5.68 12.90 1.37
C PRO A 74 -5.26 11.44 1.61
N HIS A 75 -5.53 10.87 2.79
CA HIS A 75 -5.08 9.52 3.13
C HIS A 75 -6.12 8.47 2.74
N THR A 76 -5.68 7.43 2.03
CA THR A 76 -6.47 6.28 1.63
C THR A 76 -5.60 5.02 1.59
N GLY A 77 -6.14 3.88 1.17
CA GLY A 77 -5.39 2.64 1.02
C GLY A 77 -5.88 1.81 -0.16
N VAL A 78 -5.00 0.97 -0.69
CA VAL A 78 -5.32 0.00 -1.74
C VAL A 78 -5.01 -1.41 -1.26
N HIS A 79 -5.89 -2.36 -1.56
CA HIS A 79 -5.65 -3.77 -1.31
C HIS A 79 -4.88 -4.39 -2.46
N LEU A 80 -3.76 -5.02 -2.15
CA LEU A 80 -2.91 -5.72 -3.11
C LEU A 80 -2.50 -7.08 -2.58
N HIS A 81 -2.45 -8.07 -3.45
CA HIS A 81 -1.75 -9.32 -3.20
C HIS A 81 -0.23 -9.08 -3.29
N ARG A 82 0.53 -9.79 -2.47
CA ARG A 82 2.00 -9.72 -2.39
C ARG A 82 2.67 -9.69 -3.77
N ASP A 83 2.33 -10.64 -4.63
CA ASP A 83 2.93 -10.79 -5.97
C ASP A 83 2.71 -9.60 -6.91
N GLN A 84 1.79 -8.69 -6.57
CA GLN A 84 1.52 -7.51 -7.38
C GLN A 84 2.57 -6.41 -7.17
N PHE A 85 3.28 -6.39 -6.03
CA PHE A 85 4.18 -5.28 -5.70
C PHE A 85 5.42 -5.62 -4.88
N LEU A 86 5.43 -6.71 -4.11
CA LEU A 86 6.60 -7.13 -3.33
C LEU A 86 7.50 -8.02 -4.18
N ARG A 87 8.72 -7.55 -4.45
CA ARG A 87 9.73 -8.32 -5.20
C ARG A 87 10.82 -8.79 -4.25
N GLY A 88 10.65 -10.01 -3.71
CA GLY A 88 11.76 -10.68 -3.03
C GLY A 88 11.50 -11.24 -1.64
N ALA A 89 10.26 -11.57 -1.29
CA ALA A 89 10.04 -12.48 -0.18
C ALA A 89 9.18 -13.63 -0.69
N SER A 90 9.82 -14.65 -1.27
CA SER A 90 9.22 -15.97 -1.32
C SER A 90 8.96 -16.38 0.14
N HIS A 91 7.72 -16.72 0.48
CA HIS A 91 7.47 -17.37 1.76
C HIS A 91 8.24 -18.70 1.72
N GLU A 92 9.35 -18.81 2.46
CA GLU A 92 9.96 -20.11 2.73
C GLU A 92 8.89 -20.97 3.39
N SER A 93 8.34 -21.90 2.60
CA SER A 93 7.49 -22.97 3.10
C SER A 93 8.41 -23.99 3.76
N ALA A 94 8.37 -24.06 5.08
CA ALA A 94 8.93 -25.17 5.86
C ALA A 94 7.79 -25.94 6.51
#